data_AF-A0A7C5ZKI4-F1
#
_entry.id   AF-A0A7C5ZKI4-F1
#
_cell.length_a   1.000
_cell.length_b   1.000
_cell.length_c   1.000
_cell.angle_alpha   90.00
_cell.angle_beta   90.00
_cell.angle_gamma   90.00
#
_symmetry.space_group_name_H-M   'P 1'
#
loop_
_entity.id
_entity.type
_entity.pdbx_description
1 polymer ?
#
loop_
_entity_poly.entity_id
_entity_poly.type
_entity_poly.pdbx_seq_one_letter_code
_entity_poly.pdbx_strand_id
1 'polypeptide(L)'
;MIELPEAITIAGQMAQAIAGRVVVLVERNNASHKFAFYSGSPEWYAQTLVGRRLGVATAQGSLVMLPAGDDYVLVLGGGGERITHHSTPFPVLAAC
;
A
#
# COMPACT_ATOMS: atom_id res chain seq x y z
N MET A 1 7.76 14.41 -0.95
CA MET A 1 7.83 14.19 -2.40
C MET A 1 8.70 12.99 -2.59
N ILE A 2 8.14 11.91 -3.13
CA ILE A 2 8.91 10.72 -3.49
C ILE A 2 9.50 10.99 -4.88
N GLU A 3 10.83 10.97 -5.00
CA GLU A 3 11.50 10.97 -6.29
C GLU A 3 12.04 9.57 -6.59
N LEU A 4 12.70 9.40 -7.74
CA LEU A 4 13.22 8.10 -8.17
C LEU A 4 14.11 7.41 -7.11
N PRO A 5 15.07 8.09 -6.44
CA PRO A 5 15.89 7.45 -5.42
C PRO A 5 15.08 6.92 -4.22
N GLU A 6 14.10 7.69 -3.75
CA GLU A 6 13.20 7.27 -2.67
C GLU A 6 12.30 6.13 -3.11
N ALA A 7 11.75 6.19 -4.34
CA ALA A 7 10.91 5.12 -4.89
C ALA A 7 11.68 3.79 -4.98
N ILE A 8 12.93 3.81 -5.46
CA ILE A 8 13.81 2.62 -5.50
C ILE A 8 14.02 2.07 -4.08
N THR A 9 14.31 2.95 -3.13
CA THR A 9 14.56 2.58 -1.73
C THR A 9 13.32 1.94 -1.10
N ILE A 10 12.16 2.58 -1.25
CA ILE A 10 10.88 2.11 -0.69
C ILE A 10 10.48 0.79 -1.34
N ALA A 11 10.57 0.66 -2.67
CA ALA A 11 10.25 -0.58 -3.38
C ALA A 11 11.12 -1.75 -2.88
N GLY A 12 12.43 -1.52 -2.68
CA GLY A 12 13.34 -2.50 -2.10
C GLY A 12 12.95 -2.91 -0.67
N GLN A 13 12.61 -1.94 0.18
CA GLN A 13 12.13 -2.20 1.54
C GLN A 13 10.82 -2.99 1.55
N MET A 14 9.88 -2.65 0.68
CA MET A 14 8.60 -3.37 0.53
C MET A 14 8.80 -4.79 0.02
N ALA A 15 9.66 -4.98 -1.00
CA ALA A 15 10.01 -6.29 -1.51
C ALA A 15 10.55 -7.21 -0.41
N GLN A 16 11.38 -6.68 0.49
CA GLN A 16 11.92 -7.45 1.62
C GLN A 16 10.88 -7.70 2.72
N ALA A 17 10.05 -6.70 3.03
CA ALA A 17 9.18 -6.76 4.20
C ALA A 17 7.85 -7.50 3.95
N ILE A 18 7.23 -7.30 2.78
CA ILE A 18 5.82 -7.66 2.54
C ILE A 18 5.55 -8.49 1.29
N ALA A 19 6.55 -8.73 0.42
CA ALA A 19 6.34 -9.60 -0.74
C ALA A 19 5.88 -11.01 -0.31
N GLY A 20 4.92 -11.55 -1.05
CA GLY A 20 4.33 -12.86 -0.77
C GLY A 20 3.33 -12.86 0.40
N ARG A 21 3.17 -11.78 1.17
CA ARG A 21 2.14 -11.69 2.23
C ARG A 21 0.75 -11.57 1.63
N VAL A 22 -0.26 -11.98 2.41
CA VAL A 22 -1.68 -11.88 2.03
C VAL A 22 -2.31 -10.73 2.80
N VAL A 23 -3.06 -9.88 2.10
CA VAL A 23 -3.80 -8.78 2.71
C VAL A 23 -4.99 -9.35 3.47
N VAL A 24 -5.02 -9.17 4.79
CA VAL A 24 -6.11 -9.66 5.66
C VAL A 24 -7.13 -8.59 6.02
N LEU A 25 -6.72 -7.32 5.94
CA LEU A 25 -7.52 -6.16 6.30
C LEU A 25 -7.05 -4.94 5.50
N VAL A 26 -8.00 -4.11 5.10
CA VAL A 26 -7.73 -2.79 4.52
C VAL A 26 -8.60 -1.79 5.25
N GLU A 27 -7.97 -0.79 5.85
CA GLU A 27 -8.63 0.32 6.52
C GLU A 27 -8.33 1.63 5.80
N ARG A 28 -9.25 2.58 5.88
CA ARG A 28 -9.10 3.89 5.26
C ARG A 28 -9.79 4.95 6.11
N ASN A 29 -9.37 6.20 5.93
CA ASN A 29 -9.91 7.36 6.65
C ASN A 29 -9.56 7.39 8.16
N ASN A 30 -8.48 6.71 8.59
CA ASN A 30 -7.98 6.78 9.97
C ASN A 30 -7.41 8.16 10.37
N ALA A 31 -7.35 9.10 9.43
CA ALA A 31 -7.09 10.51 9.70
C ALA A 31 -7.92 11.36 8.73
N SER A 32 -8.30 12.59 9.09
CA SER A 32 -8.84 13.55 8.13
C SER A 32 -7.69 14.25 7.42
N HIS A 33 -7.63 14.18 6.10
CA HIS A 33 -6.57 14.84 5.33
C HIS A 33 -7.15 15.43 4.05
N LYS A 34 -6.77 16.69 3.78
CA LYS A 34 -7.27 17.47 2.63
C LYS A 34 -6.72 16.99 1.28
N PHE A 35 -5.61 16.22 1.29
CA PHE A 35 -4.86 15.85 0.10
C PHE A 35 -4.47 14.36 0.10
N ALA A 36 -5.47 13.50 0.03
CA ALA A 36 -5.30 12.09 -0.29
C ALA A 36 -6.18 11.74 -1.48
N PHE A 37 -5.55 11.30 -2.56
CA PHE A 37 -6.22 10.95 -3.81
C PHE A 37 -6.19 9.45 -4.01
N TYR A 38 -7.30 8.90 -4.48
CA TYR A 38 -7.50 7.47 -4.70
C TYR A 38 -8.45 7.30 -5.87
N SER A 39 -8.30 6.20 -6.60
CA SER A 39 -9.05 5.93 -7.82
C SER A 39 -10.47 5.39 -7.55
N GLY A 40 -10.77 4.98 -6.31
CA GLY A 40 -12.05 4.36 -5.96
C GLY A 40 -12.54 4.71 -4.55
N SER A 41 -13.69 4.16 -4.18
CA SER A 41 -14.23 4.31 -2.82
C SER A 41 -13.39 3.53 -1.80
N PRO A 42 -13.42 3.88 -0.51
CA PRO A 42 -12.72 3.11 0.52
C PRO A 42 -13.15 1.63 0.55
N GLU A 43 -14.45 1.36 0.43
CA GLU A 43 -15.04 0.01 0.49
C GLU A 43 -14.58 -0.83 -0.70
N TRP A 44 -14.43 -0.20 -1.87
CA TRP A 44 -13.91 -0.85 -3.07
C TRP A 44 -12.51 -1.41 -2.84
N TYR A 45 -11.62 -0.70 -2.14
CA TYR A 45 -10.28 -1.21 -1.83
C TYR A 45 -10.34 -2.44 -0.93
N ALA A 46 -11.17 -2.44 0.11
CA ALA A 46 -11.33 -3.61 0.98
C ALA A 46 -11.87 -4.82 0.21
N GLN A 47 -12.90 -4.64 -0.61
CA GLN A 47 -13.48 -5.71 -1.44
C GLN A 47 -12.49 -6.26 -2.47
N THR A 48 -11.61 -5.41 -2.99
CA THR A 48 -10.70 -5.77 -4.08
C THR A 48 -9.40 -6.40 -3.59
N LEU A 49 -8.85 -5.88 -2.48
CA LEU A 49 -7.51 -6.23 -2.02
C LEU A 49 -7.48 -7.32 -0.94
N VAL A 50 -8.51 -7.46 -0.11
CA VAL A 50 -8.52 -8.50 0.93
C VAL A 50 -8.44 -9.89 0.27
N GLY A 51 -7.59 -10.75 0.81
CA GLY A 51 -7.29 -12.08 0.26
C GLY A 51 -6.25 -12.07 -0.87
N ARG A 52 -5.87 -10.91 -1.42
CA ARG A 52 -4.84 -10.83 -2.46
C ARG A 52 -3.45 -11.02 -1.88
N ARG A 53 -2.61 -11.76 -2.62
CA ARG A 53 -1.18 -11.91 -2.32
C ARG A 53 -0.41 -10.76 -2.93
N LEU A 54 0.44 -10.12 -2.15
CA LEU A 54 1.29 -9.04 -2.60
C LEU A 54 2.50 -9.59 -3.37
N GLY A 55 2.79 -8.98 -4.52
CA GLY A 55 3.96 -9.30 -5.33
C GLY A 55 5.22 -8.59 -4.85
N VAL A 56 6.23 -8.57 -5.71
CA VAL A 56 7.46 -7.80 -5.51
C VAL A 56 7.23 -6.37 -5.96
N ALA A 57 7.44 -5.42 -5.06
CA ALA A 57 7.31 -4.00 -5.40
C ALA A 57 8.46 -3.54 -6.32
N THR A 58 8.17 -2.64 -7.25
CA THR A 58 9.15 -2.03 -8.17
C THR A 58 9.00 -0.52 -8.21
N ALA A 59 10.04 0.20 -8.61
CA ALA A 59 10.00 1.64 -8.80
C ALA A 59 9.82 2.00 -10.28
N GLN A 60 9.00 3.01 -10.57
CA GLN A 60 8.83 3.59 -11.90
C GLN A 60 8.74 5.12 -11.80
N GLY A 61 9.84 5.80 -12.05
CA GLY A 61 9.94 7.24 -11.80
C GLY A 61 9.73 7.55 -10.32
N SER A 62 8.83 8.49 -10.01
CA SER A 62 8.42 8.86 -8.65
C SER A 62 7.34 7.95 -8.04
N LEU A 63 7.05 6.81 -8.68
CA LEU A 63 6.00 5.88 -8.27
C LEU A 63 6.57 4.55 -7.78
N VAL A 64 5.92 3.98 -6.78
CA VAL A 64 6.11 2.60 -6.33
C VAL A 64 4.94 1.76 -6.83
N MET A 65 5.25 0.71 -7.58
CA MET A 65 4.30 -0.23 -8.16
C MET A 65 4.28 -1.49 -7.31
N LEU A 66 3.14 -1.81 -6.70
CA LEU A 66 2.96 -3.00 -5.86
C LEU A 66 1.88 -3.91 -6.45
N PRO A 67 2.24 -5.05 -7.08
CA PRO A 67 1.26 -6.02 -7.53
C PRO A 67 0.44 -6.60 -6.37
N ALA A 68 -0.86 -6.77 -6.58
CA ALA A 68 -1.81 -7.33 -5.62
C ALA A 68 -2.71 -8.37 -6.29
N GLY A 69 -2.32 -9.64 -6.17
CA GLY A 69 -2.85 -10.72 -7.01
C GLY A 69 -2.46 -10.55 -8.48
N ASP A 70 -3.24 -11.14 -9.38
CA ASP A 70 -2.94 -11.16 -10.82
C ASP A 70 -3.58 -9.97 -11.58
N ASP A 71 -4.57 -9.31 -10.98
CA ASP A 71 -5.44 -8.36 -11.68
C ASP A 71 -5.16 -6.89 -11.35
N TYR A 72 -4.38 -6.62 -10.29
CA TYR A 72 -4.23 -5.27 -9.75
C TYR A 72 -2.78 -4.91 -9.44
N VAL A 73 -2.48 -3.62 -9.61
CA VAL A 73 -1.25 -2.98 -9.14
C VAL A 73 -1.63 -1.74 -8.33
N LEU A 74 -1.21 -1.70 -7.08
CA LEU A 74 -1.27 -0.50 -6.26
C LEU A 74 -0.15 0.45 -6.69
N VAL A 75 -0.53 1.67 -7.07
CA VAL A 75 0.40 2.73 -7.46
C VAL A 75 0.47 3.72 -6.31
N LEU A 76 1.61 3.78 -5.64
CA LEU A 76 1.86 4.66 -4.50
C LEU A 76 2.87 5.72 -4.92
N GLY A 77 2.53 6.99 -4.75
CA GLY A 77 3.39 8.07 -5.24
C GLY A 77 2.60 9.33 -5.59
N GLY A 78 3.32 10.31 -6.14
CA GLY A 78 2.72 11.50 -6.75
C GLY A 78 2.46 12.67 -5.80
N GLY A 79 2.90 12.58 -4.54
CA GLY A 79 2.69 13.65 -3.57
C GLY A 79 3.71 13.69 -2.43
N GLY A 80 3.28 14.25 -1.30
CA GLY A 80 4.05 14.40 -0.06
C GLY A 80 4.00 13.18 0.87
N GLU A 81 3.60 12.02 0.36
CA GLU A 81 3.35 10.84 1.19
C GLU A 81 4.58 10.27 1.89
N ARG A 82 4.30 9.54 2.97
CA ARG A 82 5.26 8.74 3.72
C ARG A 82 4.68 7.35 3.91
N ILE A 83 5.37 6.34 3.39
CA ILE A 83 4.98 4.93 3.53
C ILE A 83 5.71 4.35 4.74
N THR A 84 4.96 3.72 5.65
CA THR A 84 5.51 3.18 6.91
C THR A 84 5.05 1.74 7.11
N HIS A 85 5.96 0.91 7.61
CA HIS A 85 5.67 -0.47 7.99
C HIS A 85 5.83 -0.61 9.50
N HIS A 86 4.74 -0.99 10.18
CA HIS A 86 4.74 -1.27 11.60
C HIS A 86 4.60 -2.78 11.79
N SER A 87 5.57 -3.40 12.46
CA SER A 87 5.43 -4.78 12.93
C SER A 87 4.40 -4.79 14.06
N THR A 88 3.15 -5.14 13.76
CA THR A 88 2.11 -5.23 14.78
C THR A 88 2.34 -6.48 15.64
N PRO A 89 2.32 -6.37 16.98
CA PRO A 89 1.86 -7.47 17.81
C PRO A 89 0.32 -7.51 17.68
N PHE A 90 -0.25 -8.55 17.09
CA PHE A 90 -1.71 -8.67 16.85
C PHE A 90 -2.51 -8.67 18.19
N PRO A 91 -3.81 -8.29 18.26
CA PRO A 91 -4.79 -8.17 17.19
C PRO A 91 -5.33 -6.76 16.90
N VAL A 92 -5.60 -6.53 15.62
CA VAL A 92 -6.52 -5.47 15.18
C VAL A 92 -7.91 -5.87 15.69
N LEU A 93 -8.38 -5.20 16.74
CA LEU A 93 -9.76 -5.28 17.16
C LEU A 93 -10.60 -4.73 16.01
N ALA A 94 -11.34 -5.63 15.35
CA ALA A 94 -12.47 -5.23 14.52
C ALA A 94 -13.40 -4.39 15.41
N ALA A 95 -13.45 -3.08 15.12
CA ALA A 95 -14.46 -2.23 15.73
C ALA A 95 -15.83 -2.74 15.26
N CYS A 96 -16.63 -3.21 16.22
CA CYS A 96 -18.05 -3.53 16.06
C CYS A 96 -18.87 -2.32 15.63
#